data_AF-A0A317J8T1-F1
#
_entry.id   AF-A0A317J8T1-F1
#
_cell.length_a   1.000
_cell.length_b   1.000
_cell.length_c   1.000
_cell.angle_alpha   90.00
_cell.angle_beta   90.00
_cell.angle_gamma   90.00
#
_symmetry.space_group_name_H-M   'P 1'
#
loop_
_entity.id
_entity.type
_entity.pdbx_description
1 polymer ?
#
loop_
_entity_poly.entity_id
_entity_poly.type
_entity_poly.pdbx_seq_one_letter_code
_entity_poly.pdbx_strand_id
1 'polypeptide(L)'
;MIRQQFAPVDYTNKLKAQQIAEYGYADSIPADYEEDHLISLELGGHPNDPRNLWPEFPHSPNPKDSVENKLKKLICSGKVDLADAQLAIATNWQSALQSVHIKP
;
A
#
# COMPACT_ATOMS: atom_id res chain seq x y z
N MET A 1 10.83 1.29 18.73
CA MET A 1 9.83 2.39 18.72
C MET A 1 9.26 2.50 17.31
N ILE A 2 8.02 2.05 17.07
CA ILE A 2 7.42 1.92 15.72
C ILE A 2 6.71 3.22 15.26
N ARG A 3 6.84 4.32 16.01
CA ARG A 3 6.17 5.60 15.69
C ARG A 3 6.93 6.51 14.72
N GLN A 4 8.14 6.16 14.28
CA GLN A 4 8.91 6.98 13.32
C GLN A 4 8.71 6.59 11.85
N GLN A 5 7.89 5.57 11.55
CA GLN A 5 7.80 5.02 10.19
C GLN A 5 6.51 5.41 9.45
N PHE A 6 5.55 6.06 10.10
CA PHE A 6 4.30 6.50 9.46
C PHE A 6 4.26 8.03 9.33
N ALA A 7 3.64 8.51 8.26
CA ALA A 7 3.39 9.93 8.08
C ALA A 7 2.49 10.49 9.21
N PRO A 8 2.64 11.78 9.60
CA PRO A 8 1.76 12.40 10.57
C PRO A 8 0.29 12.34 10.12
N VAL A 9 -0.64 12.08 11.06
CA VAL A 9 -2.08 11.98 10.76
C VAL A 9 -2.64 13.25 10.12
N ASP A 10 -2.19 14.43 10.55
CA ASP A 10 -2.62 15.70 9.96
C ASP A 10 -2.17 15.85 8.50
N TYR A 11 -1.06 15.22 8.12
CA TYR A 11 -0.60 15.21 6.73
C TYR A 11 -1.45 14.26 5.90
N THR A 12 -1.65 13.02 6.35
CA THR A 12 -2.42 12.01 5.61
C THR A 12 -3.89 12.40 5.48
N ASN A 13 -4.50 13.04 6.48
CA ASN A 13 -5.86 13.55 6.38
C ASN A 13 -6.02 14.64 5.31
N LYS A 14 -5.05 15.56 5.22
CA LYS A 14 -5.06 16.63 4.21
C LYS A 14 -4.83 16.06 2.81
N LEU A 15 -3.86 15.16 2.69
CA LEU A 15 -3.53 14.49 1.42
C LEU A 15 -4.72 13.70 0.89
N LYS A 16 -5.36 12.89 1.75
CA LYS A 16 -6.56 12.11 1.42
C LYS A 16 -7.68 12.99 0.88
N ALA A 17 -8.00 14.08 1.58
CA ALA A 17 -9.05 15.01 1.15
C ALA A 17 -8.73 15.68 -0.20
N GLN A 18 -7.45 16.05 -0.42
CA GLN A 18 -7.00 16.60 -1.69
C GLN A 18 -7.15 15.57 -2.82
N GLN A 19 -6.65 14.35 -2.62
CA GLN A 19 -6.63 13.31 -3.64
C GLN A 19 -8.03 12.82 -4.02
N ILE A 20 -8.94 12.63 -3.05
CA ILE A 20 -10.34 12.28 -3.33
C ILE A 20 -10.99 13.30 -4.28
N ALA A 21 -10.73 14.60 -4.05
CA ALA A 21 -11.23 15.66 -4.92
C ALA A 21 -10.52 15.70 -6.28
N GLU A 22 -9.19 15.55 -6.30
CA GLU A 22 -8.37 15.57 -7.52
C GLU A 22 -8.66 14.39 -8.45
N TYR A 23 -8.89 13.21 -7.89
CA TYR A 23 -9.16 11.98 -8.64
C TYR A 23 -10.63 11.80 -9.04
N GLY A 24 -11.53 12.66 -8.53
CA GLY A 24 -12.94 12.67 -8.91
C GLY A 24 -13.72 11.44 -8.44
N TYR A 25 -13.50 11.00 -7.21
CA TYR A 25 -14.20 9.84 -6.64
C TYR A 25 -15.72 10.04 -6.62
N ALA A 26 -16.48 8.94 -6.68
CA ALA A 26 -17.95 8.97 -6.78
C ALA A 26 -18.62 9.56 -5.53
N ASP A 27 -18.00 9.38 -4.37
CA ASP A 27 -18.33 10.07 -3.13
C ASP A 27 -17.08 10.75 -2.57
N SER A 28 -17.26 11.52 -1.50
CA SER A 28 -16.16 12.16 -0.78
C SER A 28 -16.26 11.92 0.71
N ILE A 29 -16.70 10.72 1.11
CA ILE A 29 -16.85 10.34 2.52
C ILE A 29 -15.49 9.86 3.02
N PRO A 30 -14.68 10.67 3.73
CA PRO A 30 -13.29 10.32 3.98
C PRO A 30 -13.13 9.14 4.96
N ALA A 31 -14.20 8.76 5.66
CA ALA A 31 -14.23 7.63 6.59
C ALA A 31 -14.26 6.27 5.86
N ASP A 32 -14.66 6.25 4.58
CA ASP A 32 -14.72 5.02 3.78
C ASP A 32 -13.35 4.65 3.18
N TYR A 33 -12.38 5.57 3.27
CA TYR A 33 -11.04 5.43 2.69
C TYR A 33 -9.96 5.54 3.75
N GLU A 34 -8.92 4.72 3.61
CA GLU A 34 -7.66 4.86 4.34
C GLU A 34 -6.60 5.49 3.44
N GLU A 35 -5.78 6.39 3.99
CA GLU A 35 -4.64 6.93 3.24
C GLU A 35 -3.50 5.91 3.34
N ASP A 36 -3.37 5.06 2.33
CA ASP A 36 -2.60 3.82 2.42
C ASP A 36 -1.48 3.75 1.37
N HIS A 37 -0.51 2.87 1.62
CA HIS A 37 0.72 2.80 0.87
C HIS A 37 0.62 1.95 -0.40
N LEU A 38 0.97 2.49 -1.58
CA LEU A 38 1.09 1.73 -2.85
C LEU A 38 2.02 0.51 -2.70
N ILE A 39 3.19 0.72 -2.11
CA ILE A 39 4.09 -0.32 -1.62
C ILE A 39 4.14 -0.17 -0.11
N SER A 40 3.78 -1.21 0.64
CA SER A 40 3.78 -1.15 2.10
C SER A 40 5.17 -0.92 2.68
N LEU A 41 5.22 -0.36 3.90
CA LEU A 41 6.46 -0.19 4.64
C LEU A 41 7.20 -1.51 4.86
N GLU A 42 6.47 -2.62 4.98
CA GLU A 42 7.05 -3.95 5.15
C GLU A 42 7.73 -4.47 3.88
N LEU A 43 7.34 -3.91 2.72
CA LEU A 43 7.95 -4.14 1.41
C LEU A 43 8.88 -2.97 1.00
N GLY A 44 9.29 -2.12 1.95
CA GLY A 44 10.26 -1.05 1.73
C GLY A 44 9.70 0.21 1.05
N GLY A 45 8.39 0.41 1.07
CA GLY A 45 7.76 1.62 0.55
C GLY A 45 8.12 2.88 1.34
N HIS A 46 7.93 4.04 0.70
CA HIS A 46 8.22 5.32 1.32
C HIS A 46 7.13 5.69 2.33
N PRO A 47 7.48 6.20 3.53
CA PRO A 47 6.52 6.42 4.60
C PRO A 47 5.52 7.55 4.35
N ASN A 48 5.90 8.57 3.57
CA ASN A 48 5.13 9.80 3.41
C ASN A 48 5.18 10.43 2.01
N ASP A 49 5.68 9.70 0.99
CA ASP A 49 5.71 10.23 -0.38
C ASP A 49 4.29 10.17 -0.97
N PRO A 50 3.69 11.27 -1.45
CA PRO A 50 2.38 11.25 -2.11
C PRO A 50 2.31 10.28 -3.30
N ARG A 51 3.44 9.95 -3.93
CA ARG A 51 3.50 8.96 -5.03
C ARG A 51 3.36 7.52 -4.54
N ASN A 52 3.55 7.30 -3.23
CA ASN A 52 3.36 6.02 -2.57
C ASN A 52 2.13 6.02 -1.65
N LEU A 53 1.26 7.03 -1.72
CA LEU A 53 0.08 7.17 -0.86
C LEU A 53 -1.17 7.48 -1.68
N TRP A 54 -2.30 6.87 -1.35
CA TRP A 54 -3.59 7.20 -1.95
C TRP A 54 -4.78 6.91 -1.02
N PRO A 55 -5.98 7.44 -1.34
CA PRO A 55 -7.22 7.07 -0.67
C PRO A 55 -7.66 5.68 -1.13
N GLU A 56 -7.43 4.67 -0.32
CA GLU A 56 -7.77 3.28 -0.62
C GLU A 56 -9.10 2.88 0.00
N PHE A 57 -9.94 2.22 -0.79
CA PHE A 57 -11.19 1.61 -0.34
C PHE A 57 -11.05 0.07 -0.28
N PRO A 58 -11.67 -0.61 0.71
CA PRO A 58 -12.36 -0.04 1.86
C PRO A 58 -11.37 0.40 2.95
N HIS A 59 -11.83 1.25 3.86
CA HIS A 59 -11.13 1.46 5.12
C HIS A 59 -10.85 0.12 5.84
N SER A 60 -9.75 0.07 6.60
CA SER A 60 -9.32 -1.09 7.39
C SER A 60 -10.46 -1.87 8.08
N PRO A 61 -10.42 -3.22 8.06
CA PRO A 61 -9.34 -4.06 7.51
C PRO A 61 -9.38 -4.15 5.97
N ASN A 62 -8.23 -3.94 5.33
CA ASN A 62 -8.11 -3.96 3.88
C ASN A 62 -7.69 -5.37 3.39
N PRO A 63 -8.37 -5.97 2.39
CA PRO A 63 -7.94 -7.26 1.79
C PRO A 63 -6.48 -7.28 1.30
N LYS A 64 -5.92 -6.13 0.91
CA LYS A 64 -4.53 -5.93 0.50
C LYS A 64 -3.53 -6.32 1.61
N ASP A 65 -3.87 -6.13 2.88
CA ASP A 65 -3.01 -6.52 4.02
C ASP A 65 -2.60 -8.00 3.94
N SER A 66 -3.51 -8.87 3.50
CA SER A 66 -3.21 -10.31 3.35
C SER A 66 -2.20 -10.57 2.25
N VAL A 67 -2.25 -9.80 1.17
CA VAL A 67 -1.31 -9.88 0.04
C VAL A 67 0.08 -9.42 0.48
N GLU A 68 0.17 -8.27 1.14
CA GLU A 68 1.43 -7.72 1.66
C GLU A 68 2.13 -8.70 2.62
N ASN A 69 1.37 -9.25 3.57
CA ASN A 69 1.87 -10.24 4.52
C ASN A 69 2.38 -11.51 3.83
N LYS A 70 1.75 -11.96 2.74
CA LYS A 70 2.19 -13.13 1.96
C LYS A 70 3.45 -12.81 1.14
N LEU A 71 3.50 -11.65 0.49
CA LEU A 71 4.69 -11.20 -0.25
C LEU A 71 5.89 -11.07 0.67
N LYS A 72 5.72 -10.46 1.85
CA LYS A 72 6.76 -10.38 2.88
C LYS A 72 7.30 -11.76 3.26
N LYS A 73 6.43 -12.74 3.50
CA LYS A 73 6.84 -14.13 3.80
C LYS A 73 7.64 -14.76 2.66
N LEU A 74 7.25 -14.52 1.41
CA LEU A 74 7.99 -15.02 0.24
C LEU A 74 9.37 -14.38 0.12
N ILE A 75 9.49 -13.07 0.37
CA ILE A 75 10.76 -12.35 0.41
C ILE A 75 11.65 -12.88 1.55
N CYS A 76 11.11 -12.95 2.77
CA CYS A 76 11.86 -13.43 3.95
C CYS A 76 12.30 -14.89 3.81
N SER A 77 11.57 -15.71 3.05
CA SER A 77 11.98 -17.09 2.75
C SER A 77 12.90 -17.20 1.53
N GLY A 78 13.26 -16.08 0.90
CA GLY A 78 14.14 -16.05 -0.27
C GLY A 78 13.50 -16.58 -1.55
N LYS A 79 12.17 -16.77 -1.59
CA LYS A 79 11.46 -17.33 -2.75
C LYS A 79 11.10 -16.29 -3.80
N VAL A 80 11.04 -15.02 -3.43
CA VAL A 80 10.70 -13.89 -4.32
C VAL A 80 11.68 -12.76 -4.05
N ASP A 81 12.15 -12.09 -5.11
CA ASP A 81 12.96 -10.88 -4.96
C ASP A 81 12.12 -9.69 -4.50
N LEU A 82 12.72 -8.81 -3.68
CA LEU A 82 12.04 -7.60 -3.20
C LEU A 82 11.52 -6.74 -4.37
N ALA A 83 12.34 -6.56 -5.40
CA ALA A 83 11.98 -5.75 -6.57
C ALA A 83 10.79 -6.33 -7.33
N ASP A 84 10.71 -7.67 -7.48
CA ASP A 84 9.60 -8.34 -8.15
C ASP A 84 8.31 -8.19 -7.34
N ALA A 85 8.38 -8.35 -6.02
CA ALA A 85 7.23 -8.14 -5.15
C ALA A 85 6.73 -6.69 -5.17
N GLN A 86 7.65 -5.72 -5.14
CA GLN A 86 7.33 -4.29 -5.26
C GLN A 86 6.67 -3.96 -6.60
N LEU A 87 7.21 -4.47 -7.71
CA LEU A 87 6.62 -4.27 -9.04
C LEU A 87 5.23 -4.90 -9.13
N ALA A 88 5.06 -6.12 -8.64
CA ALA A 88 3.80 -6.85 -8.71
C ALA A 88 2.70 -6.16 -7.89
N ILE A 89 2.97 -5.80 -6.63
CA ILE A 89 1.98 -5.12 -5.77
C ILE A 89 1.64 -3.73 -6.31
N ALA A 90 2.64 -3.01 -6.82
CA ALA A 90 2.44 -1.67 -7.34
C ALA A 90 1.64 -1.63 -8.64
N THR A 91 1.73 -2.69 -9.44
CA THR A 91 0.99 -2.82 -10.70
C THR A 91 -0.47 -3.19 -10.44
N ASN A 92 -0.70 -4.23 -9.66
CA ASN A 92 -2.04 -4.68 -9.28
C ASN A 92 -1.96 -5.64 -8.08
N TRP A 93 -2.21 -5.13 -6.88
CA TRP A 93 -2.15 -5.92 -5.65
C TRP A 93 -3.07 -7.15 -5.67
N GLN A 94 -4.20 -7.13 -6.40
CA GLN A 94 -5.15 -8.24 -6.46
C GLN A 94 -4.55 -9.47 -7.16
N SER A 95 -3.63 -9.26 -8.11
CA SER A 95 -2.95 -10.32 -8.87
C SER A 95 -1.46 -10.45 -8.53
N ALA A 96 -0.97 -9.68 -7.54
CA ALA A 96 0.46 -9.61 -7.24
C ALA A 96 1.07 -10.97 -6.90
N LEU A 97 0.39 -11.78 -6.08
CA LEU A 97 0.86 -13.13 -5.72
C LEU A 97 0.96 -14.10 -6.90
N GLN A 98 0.20 -13.86 -7.97
CA GLN A 98 0.22 -14.66 -9.19
C GLN A 98 1.28 -14.15 -10.18
N SER A 99 1.71 -12.89 -10.03
CA SER A 99 2.59 -12.19 -10.96
C SER A 99 4.07 -12.25 -10.56
N VAL A 100 4.38 -12.54 -9.29
CA VAL A 100 5.77 -12.63 -8.81
C VAL A 100 6.50 -13.85 -9.37
N HIS A 101 7.78 -13.67 -9.67
CA HIS A 101 8.67 -14.76 -10.06
C HIS A 101 9.07 -15.57 -8.81
N ILE A 102 8.73 -16.86 -8.80
CA ILE A 102 9.14 -17.80 -7.75
C ILE A 102 10.48 -18.41 -8.12
N LYS A 103 11.48 -18.18 -7.27
CA LYS A 103 12.79 -18.81 -7.37
C LYS A 103 12.70 -20.32 -7.13
N PRO A 104 13.56 -21.11 -7.80
CA PRO A 104 13.62 -22.55 -7.62
C PRO A 104 13.98 -22.97 -6.19
#